data_AF-A0A7S1E826-F1
#
_entry.id   AF-A0A7S1E826-F1
#
_cell.length_a   1.000
_cell.length_b   1.000
_cell.length_c   1.000
_cell.angle_alpha   90.00
_cell.angle_beta   90.00
_cell.angle_gamma   90.00
#
_symmetry.space_group_name_H-M   'P 1'
#
loop_
_entity.id
_entity.type
_entity.pdbx_description
1 polymer ?
#
loop_
_entity_poly.entity_id
_entity_poly.type
_entity_poly.pdbx_seq_one_letter_code
_entity_poly.pdbx_strand_id
1 'polypeptide(L)'
;KTNDQRLAELRLTVEQRLTAIQQDNEKKLEQMRATVDEKLHATLEQRLGESFKQVAERLEQVHKGLGEMQNLARDVGSLNRVLTNVKTRGVFGEVQLAGLLDQVFAPEQYASNVATLPGSSERVEFA
;
A
#
# COMPACT_ATOMS: atom_id res chain seq x y z
N LYS A 1 34.22 -39.39 69.08
CA LYS A 1 35.50 -39.06 68.40
C LYS A 1 35.48 -39.46 66.93
N THR A 2 35.54 -40.75 66.56
CA THR A 2 35.58 -41.15 65.12
C THR A 2 34.28 -40.86 64.36
N ASN A 3 33.12 -40.98 65.01
CA ASN A 3 31.82 -40.62 64.39
C ASN A 3 31.67 -39.11 64.20
N ASP A 4 32.15 -38.29 65.14
CA ASP A 4 32.10 -36.82 65.02
C ASP A 4 32.99 -36.32 63.87
N GLN A 5 34.15 -36.95 63.67
CA GLN A 5 35.05 -36.62 62.55
C GLN A 5 34.42 -36.95 61.19
N ARG A 6 33.78 -38.12 61.05
CA ARG A 6 33.07 -38.49 59.81
C ARG A 6 31.89 -37.57 59.51
N LEU A 7 31.13 -37.16 60.54
CA LEU A 7 30.04 -36.21 60.39
C LEU A 7 30.55 -34.81 59.98
N ALA A 8 31.71 -34.40 60.50
CA ALA A 8 32.36 -33.15 60.11
C ALA A 8 32.86 -33.18 58.65
N GLU A 9 33.51 -34.27 58.21
CA GLU A 9 33.92 -34.44 56.81
C GLU A 9 32.73 -34.47 55.83
N LEU A 10 31.64 -35.15 56.21
CA LEU A 10 30.42 -35.17 55.40
C LEU A 10 29.80 -33.78 55.27
N ARG A 11 29.71 -33.02 56.37
CA ARG A 11 29.24 -31.63 56.33
C ARG A 11 30.10 -30.77 55.41
N LEU A 12 31.41 -30.87 55.54
CA LEU A 12 32.36 -30.07 54.77
C LEU A 12 32.29 -30.40 53.27
N THR A 13 32.13 -31.67 52.93
CA THR A 13 31.93 -32.14 51.55
C THR A 13 30.61 -31.62 50.96
N VAL A 14 29.53 -31.65 51.76
CA VAL A 14 28.22 -31.15 51.33
C VAL A 14 28.24 -29.64 51.14
N GLU A 15 28.89 -28.88 52.03
CA GLU A 15 29.08 -27.43 51.88
C GLU A 15 29.88 -27.07 50.63
N GLN A 16 30.97 -27.80 50.35
CA GLN A 16 31.76 -27.61 49.13
C GLN A 16 30.93 -27.89 47.88
N ARG A 17 30.13 -28.96 47.87
CA ARG A 17 29.25 -29.29 46.73
C ARG A 17 28.16 -28.25 46.55
N LEU A 18 27.53 -27.77 47.64
CA LEU A 18 26.53 -26.71 47.59
C LEU A 18 27.11 -25.40 47.04
N THR A 19 28.32 -25.04 47.48
CA THR A 19 29.01 -23.83 47.01
C THR A 19 29.36 -23.93 45.53
N ALA A 20 29.86 -25.09 45.09
CA ALA A 20 30.14 -25.35 43.68
C ALA A 20 28.87 -25.28 42.81
N ILE A 21 27.76 -25.86 43.28
CA ILE A 21 26.46 -25.79 42.59
C ILE A 21 25.95 -24.34 42.53
N GLN A 22 26.09 -23.56 43.60
CA GLN A 22 25.72 -22.15 43.60
C GLN A 22 26.51 -21.36 42.54
N GLN A 23 27.83 -21.52 42.53
CA GLN A 23 28.70 -20.84 41.58
C GLN A 23 28.42 -21.26 40.12
N ASP A 24 28.20 -22.55 39.88
CA ASP A 24 27.85 -23.04 38.55
C ASP A 24 26.49 -22.52 38.08
N ASN A 25 25.51 -22.43 38.99
CA ASN A 25 24.21 -21.85 38.68
C ASN A 25 24.29 -20.35 38.39
N GLU A 26 25.04 -19.57 39.18
CA GLU A 26 25.29 -18.15 38.87
C GLU A 26 25.91 -17.97 37.48
N LYS A 27 26.93 -18.77 37.14
CA LYS A 27 27.53 -18.75 35.80
C LYS A 27 26.54 -19.09 34.69
N LYS A 28 25.72 -20.13 34.87
CA LYS A 28 24.72 -20.53 33.87
C LYS A 28 23.62 -19.49 33.71
N LEU A 29 23.18 -18.88 34.80
CA LEU A 29 22.18 -17.81 34.77
C LEU A 29 22.72 -16.58 34.04
N GLU A 30 23.99 -16.21 34.25
CA GLU A 30 24.60 -15.10 33.54
C GLU A 30 24.78 -15.41 32.04
N GLN A 31 25.19 -16.64 31.69
CA GLN A 31 25.22 -17.08 30.28
C GLN A 31 23.85 -17.09 29.62
N MET A 32 22.81 -17.56 30.33
CA MET A 32 21.43 -17.50 29.86
C MET A 32 21.01 -16.05 29.63
N ARG A 33 21.30 -15.16 30.58
CA ARG A 33 20.98 -13.73 30.47
C ARG A 33 21.64 -13.12 29.24
N ALA A 34 22.94 -13.32 29.04
CA ALA A 34 23.66 -12.82 27.87
C ALA A 34 23.11 -13.37 26.55
N THR A 35 22.85 -14.68 26.48
CA THR A 35 22.33 -15.34 25.27
C THR A 35 20.91 -14.89 24.95
N VAL A 36 20.07 -14.71 25.97
CA VAL A 36 18.71 -14.21 25.81
C VAL A 36 18.75 -12.78 25.31
N ASP A 37 19.59 -11.91 25.88
CA ASP A 37 19.71 -10.52 25.43
C ASP A 37 20.14 -10.44 23.96
N GLU A 38 21.19 -11.18 23.58
CA GLU A 38 21.66 -11.25 22.19
C GLU A 38 20.57 -11.76 21.23
N LYS A 39 19.91 -12.87 21.57
CA LYS A 39 18.87 -13.44 20.71
C LYS A 39 17.64 -12.57 20.65
N LEU A 40 17.25 -11.93 21.74
CA LEU A 40 16.11 -11.02 21.77
C LEU A 40 16.43 -9.80 20.91
N HIS A 41 17.58 -9.14 21.09
CA HIS A 41 17.96 -8.00 20.25
C HIS A 41 18.02 -8.38 18.76
N ALA A 42 18.76 -9.44 18.42
CA ALA A 42 18.95 -9.83 17.02
C ALA A 42 17.62 -10.24 16.35
N THR A 43 16.82 -11.07 17.01
CA THR A 43 15.57 -11.59 16.40
C THR A 43 14.50 -10.52 16.36
N LEU A 44 14.41 -9.69 17.41
CA LEU A 44 13.39 -8.66 17.50
C LEU A 44 13.69 -7.55 16.49
N GLU A 45 14.91 -7.03 16.41
CA GLU A 45 15.28 -6.02 15.41
C GLU A 45 15.08 -6.51 13.98
N GLN A 46 15.48 -7.76 13.69
CA GLN A 46 15.34 -8.31 12.35
C GLN A 46 13.86 -8.47 11.97
N ARG A 47 13.03 -9.07 12.84
CA ARG A 47 11.60 -9.26 12.56
C ARG A 47 10.81 -7.95 12.58
N LEU A 48 11.11 -7.03 13.51
CA LEU A 48 10.46 -5.72 13.52
C LEU A 48 10.84 -4.94 12.26
N GLY A 49 12.13 -4.90 11.92
CA GLY A 49 12.62 -4.17 10.75
C GLY A 49 11.98 -4.68 9.46
N GLU A 50 11.89 -6.01 9.31
CA GLU A 50 11.24 -6.63 8.15
C GLU A 50 9.72 -6.37 8.12
N SER A 51 9.05 -6.44 9.27
CA SER A 51 7.62 -6.13 9.38
C SER A 51 7.33 -4.66 9.07
N PHE A 52 8.14 -3.74 9.59
CA PHE A 52 8.02 -2.31 9.29
C PHE A 52 8.31 -2.01 7.83
N LYS A 53 9.29 -2.67 7.22
CA LYS A 53 9.59 -2.51 5.80
C LYS A 53 8.41 -2.95 4.93
N GLN A 54 7.81 -4.11 5.22
CA GLN A 54 6.61 -4.58 4.52
C GLN A 54 5.41 -3.64 4.71
N VAL A 55 5.21 -3.10 5.91
CA VAL A 55 4.14 -2.13 6.17
C VAL A 55 4.38 -0.82 5.42
N ALA A 56 5.62 -0.31 5.41
CA ALA A 56 6.00 0.89 4.67
C ALA A 56 5.78 0.72 3.15
N GLU A 57 6.18 -0.42 2.59
CA GLU A 57 5.97 -0.74 1.17
C GLU A 57 4.48 -0.80 0.82
N ARG A 58 3.65 -1.43 1.66
CA ARG A 58 2.19 -1.46 1.47
C ARG A 58 1.57 -0.07 1.56
N LEU A 59 2.02 0.77 2.51
CA LEU A 59 1.57 2.16 2.62
C LEU A 59 1.93 2.98 1.38
N GLU A 60 3.14 2.81 0.83
CA GLU A 60 3.55 3.48 -0.40
C GLU A 60 2.67 3.06 -1.59
N GLN A 61 2.40 1.76 -1.74
CA GLN A 61 1.51 1.25 -2.78
C GLN A 61 0.09 1.80 -2.64
N VAL A 62 -0.44 1.86 -1.42
CA VAL A 62 -1.76 2.46 -1.16
C VAL A 62 -1.76 3.95 -1.51
N HIS A 63 -0.71 4.70 -1.16
CA HIS A 63 -0.59 6.10 -1.53
C HIS A 63 -0.57 6.31 -3.05
N LYS A 64 0.16 5.47 -3.79
CA LYS A 64 0.15 5.48 -5.26
C LYS A 64 -1.24 5.17 -5.81
N GLY A 65 -1.89 4.10 -5.32
CA GLY A 65 -3.23 3.71 -5.74
C GLY A 65 -4.30 4.77 -5.45
N LEU A 66 -4.20 5.48 -4.33
CA LEU A 66 -5.08 6.61 -4.00
C LEU A 66 -4.86 7.79 -4.95
N GLY A 67 -3.60 8.05 -5.36
CA GLY A 67 -3.29 9.07 -6.36
C GLY A 67 -3.90 8.75 -7.73
N GLU A 68 -3.78 7.51 -8.18
CA GLU A 68 -4.39 7.03 -9.43
C GLU A 68 -5.92 7.08 -9.36
N MET A 69 -6.53 6.67 -8.25
CA MET A 69 -7.99 6.79 -8.05
C MET A 69 -8.47 8.24 -8.05
N GLN A 70 -7.69 9.19 -7.52
CA GLN A 70 -8.04 10.61 -7.56
C GLN A 70 -8.07 11.15 -9.00
N ASN A 71 -7.14 10.70 -9.85
CA ASN A 71 -7.16 11.02 -11.28
C ASN A 71 -8.35 10.39 -11.99
N LEU A 72 -8.60 9.10 -11.76
CA LEU A 72 -9.74 8.39 -12.34
C LEU A 72 -11.08 9.04 -11.95
N ALA A 73 -11.24 9.43 -10.69
CA ALA A 73 -12.44 10.12 -10.21
C ALA A 73 -12.66 11.48 -10.90
N ARG A 74 -11.58 12.21 -11.23
CA ARG A 74 -11.67 13.46 -12.01
C ARG A 74 -12.10 13.21 -13.45
N ASP A 75 -11.53 12.20 -14.10
CA ASP A 75 -11.83 11.86 -15.49
C ASP A 75 -13.28 11.38 -15.65
N VAL A 76 -13.74 10.52 -14.74
CA VAL A 76 -15.14 10.08 -14.69
C VAL A 76 -16.08 11.24 -14.39
N GLY A 77 -15.69 12.19 -13.52
CA GLY A 77 -16.47 13.39 -13.24
C GLY A 77 -16.60 14.32 -14.46
N SER A 78 -15.54 14.45 -15.26
CA SER A 78 -15.56 15.20 -16.53
C SER A 78 -16.52 14.55 -17.53
N LEU A 79 -16.43 13.23 -17.70
CA LEU A 79 -17.32 12.49 -18.59
C LEU A 79 -18.78 12.62 -18.16
N ASN A 80 -19.06 12.51 -16.86
CA ASN A 80 -20.41 12.69 -16.33
C ASN A 80 -20.95 14.10 -16.64
N ARG A 81 -20.13 15.14 -16.51
CA ARG A 81 -20.51 16.51 -16.85
C ARG A 81 -20.87 16.66 -18.32
N VAL A 82 -20.12 16.02 -19.22
CA VAL A 82 -20.44 16.00 -20.66
C VAL A 82 -21.76 15.29 -20.93
N LEU A 83 -22.02 14.18 -20.24
CA LEU A 83 -23.23 13.37 -20.45
C LEU A 83 -24.50 13.98 -19.83
N THR A 84 -24.39 14.72 -18.72
CA THR A 84 -25.53 15.34 -18.01
C THR A 84 -25.94 16.69 -18.58
N ASN A 85 -25.00 17.51 -19.04
CA ASN A 85 -25.32 18.83 -19.59
C ASN A 85 -25.82 18.73 -21.04
N VAL A 86 -27.05 19.18 -21.28
CA VAL A 86 -27.70 19.10 -22.59
C VAL A 86 -26.92 19.87 -23.67
N LYS A 87 -26.36 21.05 -23.35
CA LYS A 87 -25.58 21.84 -24.32
C LYS A 87 -24.26 21.14 -24.65
N THR A 88 -23.53 20.69 -23.62
CA THR A 88 -22.24 20.01 -23.82
C THR A 88 -22.41 18.69 -24.57
N ARG A 89 -23.47 17.93 -24.27
CA ARG A 89 -23.82 16.71 -25.01
C ARG A 89 -24.20 17.00 -26.47
N GLY A 90 -24.95 18.08 -26.74
CA GLY A 90 -25.29 18.54 -28.09
C GLY A 90 -24.04 18.82 -28.92
N VAL A 91 -23.16 19.70 -28.40
CA VAL A 91 -21.88 20.04 -29.05
C VAL A 91 -20.99 18.81 -29.25
N PHE A 92 -20.94 17.88 -28.28
CA PHE A 92 -20.18 16.64 -28.44
C PHE A 92 -20.76 15.73 -29.53
N GLY A 93 -22.09 15.67 -29.64
CA GLY A 93 -22.79 14.97 -30.71
C GLY A 93 -22.50 15.57 -32.08
N GLU A 94 -22.50 16.89 -32.20
CA GLU A 94 -22.17 17.63 -33.43
C GLU A 94 -20.72 17.38 -33.88
N VAL A 95 -19.76 17.39 -32.95
CA VAL A 95 -18.35 17.09 -33.25
C VAL A 95 -18.16 15.64 -33.71
N GLN A 96 -18.83 14.68 -33.05
CA GLN A 96 -18.80 13.28 -33.50
C GLN A 96 -19.46 13.13 -34.87
N LEU A 97 -20.58 13.80 -35.12
CA LEU A 97 -21.28 13.77 -36.40
C LEU A 97 -20.38 14.35 -37.51
N ALA A 98 -19.69 15.46 -37.26
CA ALA A 98 -18.73 16.04 -38.20
C ALA A 98 -17.64 15.03 -38.58
N GLY A 99 -17.04 14.37 -37.58
CA GLY A 99 -16.02 13.35 -37.80
C GLY A 99 -16.52 12.13 -38.57
N LEU A 100 -17.78 11.72 -38.35
CA LEU A 100 -18.40 10.65 -39.13
C LEU A 100 -18.69 11.07 -40.57
N LEU A 101 -19.18 12.29 -40.78
CA LEU A 101 -19.44 12.83 -42.11
C LEU A 101 -18.15 12.95 -42.91
N ASP A 102 -17.06 13.44 -42.31
CA ASP A 102 -15.73 13.52 -42.94
C ASP A 102 -15.14 12.15 -43.32
N GLN A 103 -15.46 11.10 -42.57
CA GLN A 103 -14.98 9.75 -42.85
C GLN A 103 -15.80 9.04 -43.94
N VAL A 104 -17.08 9.39 -44.08
CA VAL A 104 -18.03 8.65 -44.94
C VAL A 104 -18.31 9.38 -46.26
N PHE A 105 -18.29 10.71 -46.27
CA PHE A 105 -18.63 11.54 -47.42
C PHE A 105 -17.44 12.35 -47.91
N ALA A 106 -17.40 12.65 -49.21
CA ALA A 106 -16.50 13.66 -49.73
C ALA A 106 -16.97 15.06 -49.28
N PRO A 107 -16.07 16.04 -49.10
CA PRO A 107 -16.41 17.39 -48.59
C PRO A 107 -17.46 18.15 -49.41
N GLU A 108 -17.71 17.72 -50.65
CA GLU A 108 -18.69 18.32 -51.56
C GLU A 108 -20.11 17.77 -51.37
N GLN A 109 -20.25 16.64 -50.67
CA GLN A 109 -21.51 15.91 -50.52
C GLN A 109 -22.34 16.34 -49.30
N TYR A 110 -21.79 17.19 -48.45
CA TYR A 110 -22.47 17.77 -47.29
C TYR A 110 -21.99 19.20 -47.08
N ALA A 111 -22.81 20.04 -46.46
CA ALA A 111 -22.42 21.40 -46.09
C ALA A 111 -22.71 21.66 -44.61
N SER A 112 -21.87 22.47 -43.98
CA SER A 112 -22.06 22.85 -42.58
C SER A 112 -22.78 24.20 -42.45
N ASN A 113 -23.56 24.36 -41.37
CA ASN A 113 -24.29 25.59 -41.05
C ASN A 113 -25.23 26.06 -42.16
N VAL A 114 -26.07 25.16 -42.68
CA VAL A 114 -26.95 25.42 -43.83
C VAL A 114 -28.31 25.94 -43.36
N ALA A 115 -28.80 27.00 -44.01
CA ALA A 115 -30.20 27.40 -43.90
C ALA A 115 -31.03 26.56 -44.88
N THR A 116 -31.83 25.62 -44.38
CA THR A 116 -32.59 24.66 -45.20
C THR A 116 -33.81 25.28 -45.87
N LEU A 117 -34.27 26.44 -45.39
CA LEU A 117 -35.41 27.18 -45.94
C LEU A 117 -34.95 28.51 -46.55
N PRO A 118 -35.31 28.80 -47.82
CA PRO A 118 -35.02 30.08 -48.45
C PRO A 118 -35.61 31.25 -47.64
N GLY A 119 -34.75 32.16 -47.19
CA GLY A 119 -35.15 33.34 -46.40
C GLY A 119 -35.29 33.10 -44.89
N SER A 120 -35.00 31.90 -44.38
CA SER A 120 -34.96 31.61 -42.94
C SER A 120 -33.59 31.92 -42.33
N SER A 121 -33.57 32.40 -41.08
CA SER A 121 -32.36 32.52 -40.26
C SER A 121 -32.02 31.23 -39.50
N GLU A 122 -32.91 30.25 -39.51
CA GLU A 122 -32.72 28.95 -38.86
C GLU A 122 -31.69 28.13 -39.64
N ARG A 123 -30.57 27.79 -38.98
CA ARG A 123 -29.48 27.00 -39.55
C ARG A 123 -29.45 25.65 -38.87
N VAL A 124 -29.14 24.62 -39.64
CA VAL A 124 -28.78 23.29 -39.13
C VAL A 124 -27.28 23.10 -39.24
N GLU A 125 -26.67 22.38 -38.28
CA GLU A 125 -25.21 22.16 -38.28
C GLU A 125 -24.71 21.46 -39.54
N PHE A 126 -25.47 20.50 -40.10
CA PHE A 126 -25.10 19.76 -41.32
C PHE A 126 -26.32 19.48 -42.19
N ALA A 127 -26.19 19.61 -43.52
CA ALA A 127 -27.21 19.28 -44.51
C ALA A 127 -26.61 18.77 -45.83
#